data_AF-A0A1C0SX19-F1
#
_entry.id   AF-A0A1C0SX19-F1
#
_cell.length_a   1.000
_cell.length_b   1.000
_cell.length_c   1.000
_cell.angle_alpha   90.00
_cell.angle_beta   90.00
_cell.angle_gamma   90.00
#
_symmetry.space_group_name_H-M   'P 1'
#
loop_
_entity.id
_entity.type
_entity.pdbx_description
1 polymer ?
#
loop_
_entity_poly.entity_id
_entity_poly.type
_entity_poly.pdbx_seq_one_letter_code
_entity_poly.pdbx_strand_id
1 'polypeptide(L)' 'MSTVKLRFINEDATPKEVAFDVSKDGVAPILSWYGGYHSGDDYVVYVDGVKAAIDLNGELIAGLA' A
#
# COMPACT_ATOMS: atom_id res chain seq x y z
N MET A 1 6.31 19.06 -3.25
CA MET A 1 5.91 17.76 -2.68
C MET A 1 6.21 16.70 -3.73
N SER A 2 7.00 15.68 -3.41
CA SER A 2 7.29 14.58 -4.34
C SER A 2 6.14 13.59 -4.38
N THR A 3 5.75 13.17 -5.58
CA THR A 3 4.75 12.13 -5.81
C THR A 3 5.41 10.77 -6.00
N VAL A 4 4.68 9.71 -5.69
CA VAL A 4 5.07 8.31 -5.91
C VAL A 4 3.88 7.52 -6.43
N LYS A 5 4.16 6.47 -7.19
CA LYS A 5 3.14 5.54 -7.66
C LYS A 5 2.88 4.48 -6.61
N LEU A 6 1.67 4.44 -6.08
CA LEU A 6 1.20 3.42 -5.14
C LEU A 6 0.38 2.37 -5.88
N ARG A 7 0.67 1.10 -5.67
CA ARG A 7 0.01 -0.01 -6.35
C ARG A 7 -0.33 -1.14 -5.40
N PHE A 8 -1.62 -1.45 -5.30
CA PHE A 8 -2.18 -2.54 -4.52
C PHE A 8 -2.52 -3.71 -5.45
N ILE A 9 -2.14 -4.91 -5.03
CA ILE A 9 -2.63 -6.16 -5.61
C ILE A 9 -3.24 -6.96 -4.45
N ASN A 10 -4.54 -7.21 -4.50
CA ASN A 10 -5.29 -7.95 -3.50
C ASN A 10 -6.03 -9.08 -4.21
N GLU A 11 -5.72 -10.33 -3.86
CA GLU A 11 -6.28 -11.52 -4.53
C GLU A 11 -7.76 -11.74 -4.21
N ASP A 12 -8.24 -11.17 -3.10
CA ASP A 12 -9.59 -11.28 -2.57
C ASP A 12 -10.50 -10.11 -3.01
N ALA A 13 -9.93 -9.03 -3.55
CA ALA A 13 -10.67 -7.85 -3.98
C ALA A 13 -11.03 -7.83 -5.48
N THR A 14 -12.09 -7.10 -5.83
CA THR A 14 -12.42 -6.74 -7.21
C THR A 14 -12.59 -5.22 -7.33
N PRO A 15 -11.76 -4.52 -8.12
CA PRO A 15 -10.67 -5.06 -8.96
C PRO A 15 -9.50 -5.62 -8.13
N LYS A 16 -8.80 -6.60 -8.69
CA LYS A 16 -7.63 -7.23 -8.05
C LYS A 16 -6.42 -6.30 -7.95
N GLU A 17 -6.28 -5.38 -8.89
CA GLU A 17 -5.15 -4.46 -8.96
C GLU A 17 -5.66 -3.02 -9.08
N VAL A 18 -5.10 -2.14 -8.24
CA VAL A 18 -5.39 -0.71 -8.24
C VAL A 18 -4.07 0.04 -8.12
N ALA A 19 -3.86 1.04 -8.99
CA ALA A 19 -2.66 1.88 -8.97
C ALA A 19 -3.00 3.35 -9.17
N PHE A 20 -2.36 4.23 -8.42
CA PHE A 20 -2.58 5.69 -8.49
C PHE A 20 -1.37 6.45 -7.96
N ASP A 21 -1.25 7.72 -8.35
CA ASP A 21 -0.20 8.62 -7.87
C ASP A 21 -0.63 9.31 -6.57
N VAL A 22 0.26 9.33 -5.58
CA VAL A 22 0.04 9.96 -4.27
C VAL A 22 1.23 10.81 -3.86
N SER A 23 1.05 11.71 -2.91
CA SER A 23 2.19 12.35 -2.23
C SER A 23 2.95 11.32 -1.39
N LYS A 24 4.28 11.47 -1.26
CA LYS A 24 5.09 10.62 -0.37
C LYS A 24 4.54 10.57 1.05
N ASP A 25 4.15 11.73 1.59
CA ASP A 25 3.62 11.86 2.95
C ASP A 25 2.26 11.15 3.12
N GLY A 26 1.54 10.91 2.02
CA GLY A 26 0.27 10.20 2.01
C GLY A 26 0.39 8.68 2.05
N VAL A 27 1.57 8.10 1.79
CA VAL A 27 1.70 6.63 1.67
C VAL A 27 1.36 5.93 2.99
N ALA A 28 1.96 6.34 4.11
CA ALA A 28 1.76 5.71 5.40
C ALA A 28 0.28 5.71 5.86
N PRO A 29 -0.46 6.84 5.86
CA PRO A 29 -1.86 6.83 6.26
C PRO A 29 -2.75 6.02 5.30
N ILE A 30 -2.47 6.02 3.99
CA ILE A 30 -3.23 5.21 3.02
C ILE A 30 -3.04 3.72 3.28
N LEU A 31 -1.80 3.29 3.55
CA LEU A 31 -1.51 1.88 3.85
C LEU A 31 -2.24 1.41 5.11
N SER A 32 -2.19 2.21 6.19
CA SER A 32 -2.91 1.92 7.43
C SER A 32 -4.42 1.82 7.22
N TRP A 33 -5.00 2.75 6.45
CA TRP A 33 -6.43 2.69 6.13
C TRP A 33 -6.81 1.49 5.28
N TYR A 34 -5.99 1.16 4.28
CA TYR A 34 -6.23 0.00 3.42
C TYR A 34 -6.15 -1.31 4.21
N GLY A 35 -5.09 -1.47 5.03
CA GLY A 35 -4.91 -2.67 5.88
C GLY A 35 -6.02 -2.84 6.91
N GLY A 36 -6.52 -1.74 7.48
CA GLY A 36 -7.70 -1.80 8.37
C GLY A 36 -8.98 -2.22 7.65
N TYR A 37 -9.19 -1.74 6.41
CA TYR A 37 -10.40 -2.06 5.63
C TYR A 37 -10.38 -3.49 5.04
N HIS A 38 -9.21 -3.95 4.60
CA HIS A 38 -8.96 -5.27 4.00
C HIS A 38 -8.22 -6.23 4.97
N SER A 39 -8.50 -6.11 6.27
CA SER A 39 -7.82 -6.91 7.29
C SER A 39 -8.04 -8.40 7.06
N GLY A 40 -6.95 -9.14 6.83
CA GLY A 40 -6.96 -10.59 6.61
C GLY A 40 -6.95 -11.01 5.14
N ASP A 41 -7.08 -10.07 4.20
CA ASP A 41 -6.94 -10.35 2.77
C ASP A 41 -5.47 -10.65 2.41
N ASP A 42 -5.25 -11.44 1.35
CA ASP A 42 -3.93 -11.65 0.77
C ASP A 42 -3.62 -10.52 -0.23
N TYR A 43 -2.86 -9.53 0.25
CA TYR A 43 -2.47 -8.39 -0.58
C TYR A 43 -1.00 -8.00 -0.45
N VAL A 44 -0.50 -7.38 -1.51
CA VAL A 44 0.83 -6.79 -1.59
C VAL A 44 0.75 -5.36 -2.09
N VAL A 45 1.64 -4.51 -1.56
CA VAL A 45 1.72 -3.11 -1.98
C VAL A 45 3.10 -2.79 -2.55
N TYR A 46 3.13 -1.97 -3.59
CA TYR A 46 4.34 -1.45 -4.20
C TYR A 46 4.34 0.08 -4.17
N VAL A 47 5.48 0.66 -3.83
CA VAL A 47 5.75 2.10 -3.86
C VAL A 47 6.85 2.36 -4.88
N ASP A 48 6.54 3.11 -5.93
CA ASP A 48 7.42 3.31 -7.10
C ASP A 48 7.98 2.00 -7.69
N GLY A 49 7.15 0.95 -7.66
CA GLY A 49 7.52 -0.38 -8.15
C GLY A 49 8.34 -1.23 -7.18
N VAL A 50 8.74 -0.69 -6.03
CA VAL A 50 9.41 -1.43 -4.96
C VAL A 50 8.37 -2.02 -4.02
N LYS A 51 8.44 -3.32 -3.73
CA LYS A 51 7.52 -3.97 -2.80
C LYS A 51 7.70 -3.37 -1.40
N ALA A 52 6.62 -2.84 -0.83
CA ALA A 52 6.61 -2.30 0.52
C ALA A 52 6.63 -3.44 1.54
N ALA A 53 7.44 -3.27 2.60
CA ALA A 53 7.41 -4.15 3.77
C ALA A 53 6.33 -3.62 4.72
N ILE A 54 5.22 -4.35 4.80
CA ILE A 54 4.08 -4.03 5.67
C ILE A 54 3.89 -5.13 6.72
N ASP A 55 3.40 -4.76 7.90
CA ASP A 55 3.03 -5.70 8.96
C ASP A 55 1.60 -6.25 8.76
N LEU A 56 1.15 -7.08 9.71
CA LEU A 56 -0.19 -7.67 9.69
C LEU A 56 -1.32 -6.64 9.80
N ASN A 57 -1.02 -5.41 10.24
CA ASN A 57 -1.98 -4.32 10.34
C ASN A 57 -1.93 -3.40 9.10
N GLY A 58 -1.09 -3.70 8.11
CA GLY A 58 -0.87 -2.86 6.93
C GLY A 58 0.02 -1.65 7.21
N GLU A 59 0.77 -1.63 8.30
CA GLU A 59 1.71 -0.56 8.64
C GLU A 59 3.11 -0.81 8.06
N LEU A 60 3.84 0.23 7.66
CA LEU A 60 5.20 0.09 7.12
C LEU A 60 6.19 -0.36 8.21
N ILE A 61 6.90 -1.46 7.96
CA ILE A 61 7.93 -2.00 8.87
C ILE A 61 9.28 -1.28 8.68
N ALA A 62 9.56 -0.81 7.47
CA ALA A 62 10.75 -0.04 7.15
C ALA A 62 10.33 1.24 6.41
N GLY A 63 10.79 2.38 6.92
CA GLY A 63 10.57 3.68 6.26
C GLY A 63 11.03 3.60 4.80
N LEU A 64 10.21 4.16 3.91
CA LEU A 64 10.55 4.31 2.49
C LEU A 64 11.94 4.95 2.38
N ALA A 65 12.91 4.19 1.86
CA ALA A 65 14.25 4.67 1.59
C ALA A 65 14.25 5.76 0.50
#